data_AF-A0A948Q2U6-F1
#
_entry.id   AF-A0A948Q2U6-F1
#
_cell.length_a   1.000
_cell.length_b   1.000
_cell.length_c   1.000
_cell.angle_alpha   90.00
_cell.angle_beta   90.00
_cell.angle_gamma   90.00
#
_symmetry.space_group_name_H-M   'P 1'
#
loop_
_entity.id
_entity.type
_entity.pdbx_description
1 polymer ?
#
loop_
_entity_poly.entity_id
_entity_poly.type
_entity_poly.pdbx_seq_one_letter_code
_entity_poly.pdbx_strand_id
1 'polypeptide(L)'
;MAGSAGIRILNPGRAAAAALLLAALVGAGGAAGQAWSEFGAPAREAPSAGTEIREPFFEFLLAVADGDSLGSWTGEDVRRFAGERARASKFPLSDLLLVERVRPPSFRGGGAQRPVAVWTLELAAPLDKPMPYDILGYHPGSLRVSRRLVLEEVRFGSQRLDFEDGRQQRSVALRDVRLFAITEGKVLLDADGFVDALLGAALDDAWTLGFATAWEGESRLGLGVSLGRKGRRIFGEFDFVNDKVLPNGREEASALSSFCRRWLERERDRLPAVWVE
;
A
#
# COMPACT_ATOMS: atom_id res chain seq x y z
N MET A 1 7.47 62.42 10.25
CA MET A 1 8.14 62.11 11.53
C MET A 1 8.14 60.59 11.66
N ALA A 2 9.26 59.97 11.28
CA ALA A 2 10.26 59.41 12.19
C ALA A 2 9.75 58.06 12.75
N GLY A 3 10.31 56.90 12.44
CA GLY A 3 11.64 56.56 11.94
C GLY A 3 12.10 55.34 12.73
N SER A 4 12.59 54.30 12.08
CA SER A 4 13.55 53.33 12.64
C SER A 4 13.84 52.25 11.61
N ALA A 5 14.85 52.52 10.79
CA ALA A 5 15.61 51.51 10.08
C ALA A 5 16.79 51.10 10.97
N GLY A 6 16.96 49.80 11.19
CA GLY A 6 18.09 49.22 11.91
C GLY A 6 18.78 48.17 11.04
N ILE A 7 19.87 48.59 10.40
CA ILE A 7 20.80 47.78 9.62
C ILE A 7 21.65 46.93 10.56
N ARG A 8 21.87 45.64 10.25
CA ARG A 8 23.17 44.99 10.47
C ARG A 8 23.54 44.07 9.30
N ILE A 9 24.56 44.52 8.58
CA ILE A 9 25.39 43.73 7.67
C ILE A 9 26.51 43.12 8.51
N LEU A 10 26.85 41.85 8.26
CA LEU A 10 28.21 41.32 8.09
C LEU A 10 28.19 39.81 7.80
N ASN A 11 28.29 39.48 6.51
CA ASN A 11 29.03 38.31 6.01
C ASN A 11 30.53 38.51 6.35
N PRO A 12 31.40 37.47 6.46
CA PRO A 12 31.57 36.44 5.43
C PRO A 12 32.09 35.05 5.91
N GLY A 13 31.90 34.03 5.09
CA GLY A 13 32.60 32.75 5.27
C GLY A 13 32.20 31.66 4.29
N ARG A 14 32.81 31.69 3.09
CA ARG A 14 33.43 30.55 2.35
C ARG A 14 32.76 29.17 2.52
N ALA A 15 32.42 28.40 1.49
CA ALA A 15 32.89 28.34 0.12
C ALA A 15 32.15 27.22 -0.61
N ALA A 16 32.19 27.28 -1.94
CA ALA A 16 32.19 26.15 -2.89
C ALA A 16 30.93 25.27 -2.98
N ALA A 17 30.48 24.80 -4.14
CA ALA A 17 30.83 25.04 -5.53
C ALA A 17 29.68 24.46 -6.38
N ALA A 18 29.37 25.14 -7.47
CA ALA A 18 28.60 24.62 -8.59
C ALA A 18 29.53 23.93 -9.59
N ALA A 19 29.11 22.79 -10.16
CA ALA A 19 29.59 22.12 -11.40
C ALA A 19 29.19 20.62 -11.33
N LEU A 20 28.76 19.89 -12.37
CA LEU A 20 28.68 20.13 -13.80
C LEU A 20 27.79 19.05 -14.46
N LEU A 21 27.08 19.46 -15.51
CA LEU A 21 26.37 18.65 -16.50
C LEU A 21 27.31 17.82 -17.42
N LEU A 22 26.68 16.90 -18.17
CA LEU A 22 26.97 16.33 -19.52
C LEU A 22 27.07 14.80 -19.48
N ALA A 23 26.06 14.02 -19.91
CA ALA A 23 25.47 13.88 -21.26
C ALA A 23 26.42 13.26 -22.31
N ALA A 24 25.86 12.28 -23.05
CA ALA A 24 26.26 11.70 -24.33
C ALA A 24 27.01 10.36 -24.29
N LEU A 25 26.78 9.37 -25.17
CA LEU A 25 25.84 9.12 -26.29
C LEU A 25 26.12 7.67 -26.79
N VAL A 26 25.07 6.99 -27.28
CA VAL A 26 25.04 6.09 -28.46
C VAL A 26 25.73 4.71 -28.43
N GLY A 27 24.94 3.69 -28.79
CA GLY A 27 25.45 2.46 -29.40
C GLY A 27 24.35 1.42 -29.65
N ALA A 28 23.77 1.43 -30.85
CA ALA A 28 22.76 0.49 -31.32
C ALA A 28 23.31 -0.94 -31.59
N GLY A 29 22.42 -1.93 -31.58
CA GLY A 29 22.53 -3.13 -32.43
C GLY A 29 22.69 -4.45 -31.68
N GLY A 30 21.65 -5.30 -31.76
CA GLY A 30 21.71 -6.68 -31.29
C GLY A 30 20.37 -7.40 -31.37
N ALA A 31 19.90 -7.71 -32.58
CA ALA A 31 18.87 -8.72 -32.78
C ALA A 31 19.51 -10.12 -32.69
N ALA A 32 19.13 -10.92 -31.69
CA ALA A 32 19.18 -12.39 -31.73
C ALA A 32 18.51 -12.98 -30.48
N GLY A 33 17.58 -13.93 -30.67
CA GLY A 33 17.13 -14.82 -29.61
C GLY A 33 15.65 -14.71 -29.23
N GLN A 34 14.73 -14.95 -30.18
CA GLN A 34 13.42 -15.52 -29.80
C GLN A 34 13.65 -16.94 -29.28
N ALA A 35 13.90 -17.05 -27.98
CA ALA A 35 13.71 -18.29 -27.24
C ALA A 35 12.25 -18.32 -26.77
N TRP A 36 11.46 -19.22 -27.34
CA TRP A 36 10.20 -19.64 -26.75
C TRP A 36 10.52 -20.42 -25.48
N SER A 37 10.20 -19.87 -24.30
CA SER A 37 10.02 -20.65 -23.08
C SER A 37 8.55 -20.61 -22.68
N GLU A 38 7.99 -21.76 -22.32
CA GLU A 38 6.63 -21.95 -21.79
C GLU A 38 6.35 -21.22 -20.45
N PHE A 39 7.22 -20.29 -20.05
CA PHE A 39 7.09 -19.42 -18.89
C PHE A 39 7.19 -17.97 -19.37
N GLY A 40 6.35 -17.10 -18.81
CA GLY A 40 5.95 -15.80 -19.35
C GLY A 40 7.07 -14.86 -19.81
N ALA A 41 6.66 -13.85 -20.60
CA ALA A 41 7.55 -12.83 -21.18
C ALA A 41 8.59 -12.29 -20.16
N PRO A 42 9.82 -11.95 -20.61
CA PRO A 42 10.84 -11.38 -19.74
C PRO A 42 10.27 -10.18 -18.97
N ALA A 43 10.62 -10.11 -17.68
CA ALA A 43 10.11 -9.12 -16.71
C ALA A 43 10.03 -7.74 -17.37
N ARG A 44 8.81 -7.23 -17.52
CA ARG A 44 8.56 -5.89 -18.06
C ARG A 44 9.19 -4.86 -17.12
N GLU A 45 9.83 -3.87 -17.73
CA GLU A 45 10.32 -2.66 -17.08
C GLU A 45 9.23 -2.08 -16.16
N ALA A 46 9.61 -1.76 -14.92
CA ALA A 46 8.66 -1.35 -13.90
C ALA A 46 7.97 -0.02 -14.29
N PRO A 47 6.65 0.12 -14.10
CA PRO A 47 5.92 1.32 -14.52
C PRO A 47 6.34 2.58 -13.74
N SER A 48 6.24 3.75 -14.38
CA SER A 48 6.44 5.06 -13.74
C SER A 48 5.31 5.35 -12.75
N ALA A 49 5.64 5.62 -11.49
CA ALA A 49 4.66 5.88 -10.44
C ALA A 49 4.26 7.36 -10.35
N GLY A 50 2.99 7.61 -9.98
CA GLY A 50 2.50 8.95 -9.63
C GLY A 50 3.15 9.48 -8.34
N THR A 51 3.23 10.80 -8.21
CA THR A 51 4.24 11.55 -7.44
C THR A 51 4.15 11.54 -5.90
N GLU A 52 3.27 10.78 -5.27
CA GLU A 52 2.92 11.04 -3.84
C GLU A 52 2.85 9.80 -2.92
N ILE A 53 3.45 8.66 -3.31
CA ILE A 53 3.61 7.51 -2.40
C ILE A 53 5.04 7.50 -1.88
N ARG A 54 5.21 7.68 -0.57
CA ARG A 54 6.53 7.76 0.08
C ARG A 54 7.20 6.41 0.23
N GLU A 55 6.44 5.37 0.57
CA GLU A 55 6.93 3.99 0.76
C GLU A 55 7.12 3.28 -0.60
N PRO A 56 8.37 3.00 -1.02
CA PRO A 56 8.66 2.45 -2.35
C PRO A 56 8.00 1.10 -2.63
N PHE A 57 7.80 0.26 -1.61
CA PHE A 57 7.13 -1.02 -1.81
C PHE A 57 5.66 -0.85 -2.22
N PHE A 58 4.92 0.04 -1.54
CA PHE A 58 3.54 0.34 -1.91
C PHE A 58 3.45 1.06 -3.26
N GLU A 59 4.38 1.97 -3.51
CA GLU A 59 4.48 2.65 -4.80
C GLU A 59 4.64 1.65 -5.95
N PHE A 60 5.51 0.65 -5.78
CA PHE A 60 5.71 -0.41 -6.77
C PHE A 60 4.41 -1.18 -7.05
N LEU A 61 3.77 -1.70 -5.99
CA LEU A 61 2.52 -2.48 -6.13
C LEU A 61 1.42 -1.66 -6.80
N LEU A 62 1.26 -0.41 -6.42
CA LEU A 62 0.24 0.47 -6.97
C LEU A 62 0.55 0.89 -8.41
N ALA A 63 1.82 1.11 -8.76
CA ALA A 63 2.22 1.38 -10.14
C ALA A 63 1.94 0.17 -11.05
N VAL A 64 2.21 -1.05 -10.58
CA VAL A 64 1.86 -2.30 -11.29
C VAL A 64 0.35 -2.42 -11.47
N ALA A 65 -0.43 -2.15 -10.41
CA ALA A 65 -1.88 -2.18 -10.48
C ALA A 65 -2.45 -1.12 -11.44
N ASP A 66 -1.95 0.12 -11.37
CA ASP A 66 -2.41 1.26 -12.16
C ASP A 66 -2.09 1.10 -13.64
N GLY A 67 -0.90 0.59 -13.97
CA GLY A 67 -0.52 0.20 -15.32
C GLY A 67 -1.20 -1.07 -15.83
N ASP A 68 -1.98 -1.74 -14.98
CA ASP A 68 -2.57 -3.07 -15.21
C ASP A 68 -1.54 -4.11 -15.72
N SER A 69 -0.29 -3.97 -15.26
CA SER A 69 0.81 -4.85 -15.59
C SER A 69 0.58 -6.23 -14.99
N LEU A 70 0.87 -7.28 -15.76
CA LEU A 70 0.86 -8.67 -15.29
C LEU A 70 2.27 -9.23 -15.41
N GLY A 71 2.62 -10.18 -14.55
CA GLY A 71 3.92 -10.81 -14.54
C GLY A 71 4.39 -11.15 -13.13
N SER A 72 5.69 -11.42 -13.03
CA SER A 72 6.34 -11.82 -11.80
C SER A 72 7.62 -11.00 -11.65
N TRP A 73 7.85 -10.50 -10.44
CA TRP A 73 8.95 -9.62 -10.07
C TRP A 73 9.65 -10.18 -8.86
N THR A 74 10.96 -10.35 -8.95
CA THR A 74 11.77 -10.82 -7.83
C THR A 74 11.94 -9.73 -6.78
N GLY A 75 12.38 -10.12 -5.58
CA GLY A 75 12.81 -9.14 -4.58
C GLY A 75 13.91 -8.19 -5.09
N GLU A 76 14.78 -8.64 -6.01
CA GLU A 76 15.80 -7.77 -6.61
C GLU A 76 15.18 -6.70 -7.51
N ASP A 77 14.17 -7.05 -8.30
CA ASP A 77 13.48 -6.10 -9.17
C ASP A 77 12.81 -4.98 -8.36
N VAL A 78 12.18 -5.35 -7.24
CA VAL A 78 11.55 -4.38 -6.32
C VAL A 78 12.61 -3.52 -5.60
N ARG A 79 13.75 -4.10 -5.20
CA ARG A 79 14.87 -3.33 -4.63
C ARG A 79 15.47 -2.36 -5.64
N ARG A 80 15.59 -2.75 -6.90
CA ARG A 80 16.06 -1.89 -7.99
C ARG A 80 15.11 -0.70 -8.17
N PHE A 81 13.81 -0.96 -8.24
CA PHE A 81 12.77 0.07 -8.31
C PHE A 81 12.85 1.07 -7.15
N ALA A 82 13.07 0.59 -5.92
CA ALA A 82 13.25 1.45 -4.74
C ALA A 82 14.55 2.25 -4.78
N GLY A 83 15.65 1.62 -5.23
CA GLY A 83 16.98 2.23 -5.35
C GLY A 83 17.03 3.37 -6.37
N GLU A 84 16.35 3.23 -7.51
CA GLU A 84 16.23 4.28 -8.54
C GLU A 84 15.59 5.57 -8.01
N ARG A 85 14.78 5.46 -6.95
CA ARG A 85 14.11 6.58 -6.30
C ARG A 85 14.88 7.15 -5.12
N ALA A 86 16.05 6.58 -4.81
CA ALA A 86 16.89 6.94 -3.68
C ALA A 86 16.13 6.96 -2.33
N ARG A 87 15.15 6.06 -2.16
CA ARG A 87 14.34 5.94 -0.94
C ARG A 87 14.52 4.58 -0.29
N ALA A 88 14.71 4.58 1.03
CA ALA A 88 14.67 3.36 1.82
C ALA A 88 13.23 2.88 1.98
N SER A 89 13.00 1.58 1.78
CA SER A 89 11.74 0.91 2.07
C SER A 89 11.72 0.51 3.54
N LYS A 90 10.61 0.80 4.23
CA LYS A 90 10.36 0.27 5.57
C LYS A 90 9.92 -1.19 5.53
N PHE A 91 9.35 -1.62 4.41
CA PHE A 91 9.13 -3.04 4.16
C PHE A 91 10.49 -3.74 3.96
N PRO A 92 10.74 -4.90 4.59
CA PRO A 92 12.03 -5.59 4.52
C PRO A 92 12.22 -6.29 3.17
N LEU A 93 12.60 -5.52 2.16
CA LEU A 93 12.78 -6.01 0.79
C LEU A 93 13.86 -7.10 0.65
N SER A 94 14.74 -7.28 1.65
CA SER A 94 15.67 -8.41 1.70
C SER A 94 14.95 -9.75 1.83
N ASP A 95 13.79 -9.75 2.50
CA ASP A 95 13.02 -10.95 2.81
C ASP A 95 12.01 -11.26 1.70
N LEU A 96 11.77 -10.33 0.78
CA LEU A 96 10.90 -10.51 -0.38
C LEU A 96 11.57 -11.37 -1.43
N LEU A 97 10.93 -12.48 -1.80
CA LEU A 97 11.38 -13.37 -2.88
C LEU A 97 10.67 -13.03 -4.18
N LEU A 98 9.34 -12.92 -4.13
CA LEU A 98 8.50 -12.82 -5.32
C LEU A 98 7.29 -11.93 -5.05
N VAL A 99 6.95 -11.11 -6.03
CA VAL A 99 5.63 -10.55 -6.25
C VAL A 99 5.16 -11.04 -7.60
N GLU A 100 3.99 -11.66 -7.67
CA GLU A 100 3.38 -12.08 -8.92
C GLU A 100 1.97 -11.51 -9.01
N ARG A 101 1.57 -11.09 -10.22
CA ARG A 101 0.21 -10.68 -10.53
C ARG A 101 -0.23 -11.31 -11.83
N VAL A 102 -1.24 -12.17 -11.75
CA VAL A 102 -1.81 -12.91 -12.89
C VAL A 102 -3.30 -12.67 -13.03
N ARG A 103 -3.89 -13.01 -14.18
CA ARG A 103 -5.35 -13.07 -14.30
C ARG A 103 -5.88 -14.32 -13.59
N PRO A 104 -6.97 -14.22 -12.83
CA PRO A 104 -7.61 -15.40 -12.27
C PRO A 104 -8.13 -16.30 -13.40
N PRO A 105 -8.18 -17.63 -13.22
CA PRO A 105 -8.78 -18.54 -14.21
C PRO A 105 -10.25 -18.24 -14.52
N SER A 106 -10.95 -17.63 -13.54
CA SER A 106 -12.34 -17.18 -13.65
C SER A 106 -12.52 -15.90 -14.47
N PHE A 107 -11.43 -15.27 -14.93
CA PHE A 107 -11.48 -14.08 -15.75
C PHE A 107 -12.16 -14.39 -17.09
N ARG A 108 -13.24 -13.65 -17.37
CA ARG A 108 -14.05 -13.77 -18.60
C ARG A 108 -14.32 -12.40 -19.26
N GLY A 109 -13.52 -11.39 -18.89
CA GLY A 109 -13.72 -10.00 -19.29
C GLY A 109 -14.74 -9.26 -18.41
N GLY A 110 -14.28 -8.21 -17.72
CA GLY A 110 -15.04 -7.00 -17.36
C GLY A 110 -16.33 -7.08 -16.52
N GLY A 111 -16.63 -8.17 -15.82
CA GLY A 111 -17.80 -8.21 -14.93
C GLY A 111 -17.60 -7.41 -13.64
N ALA A 112 -18.55 -6.53 -13.30
CA ALA A 112 -18.56 -5.85 -12.01
C ALA A 112 -18.56 -6.89 -10.88
N GLN A 113 -17.71 -6.70 -9.87
CA GLN A 113 -17.58 -7.55 -8.67
C GLN A 113 -16.87 -8.90 -8.84
N ARG A 114 -16.16 -9.15 -9.95
CA ARG A 114 -15.26 -10.32 -10.07
C ARG A 114 -13.80 -9.91 -9.87
N PRO A 115 -12.96 -10.80 -9.33
CA PRO A 115 -11.51 -10.59 -9.32
C PRO A 115 -10.99 -10.37 -10.75
N VAL A 116 -10.18 -9.32 -10.92
CA VAL A 116 -9.51 -8.96 -12.17
C VAL A 116 -8.04 -9.38 -12.18
N ALA A 117 -7.46 -9.64 -11.01
CA ALA A 117 -6.12 -10.16 -10.85
C ALA A 117 -6.01 -10.98 -9.56
N VAL A 118 -5.04 -11.88 -9.51
CA VAL A 118 -4.58 -12.55 -8.30
C VAL A 118 -3.14 -12.14 -8.09
N TRP A 119 -2.84 -11.68 -6.87
CA TRP A 119 -1.52 -11.32 -6.42
C TRP A 119 -0.97 -12.41 -5.52
N THR A 120 0.28 -12.79 -5.73
CA THR A 120 1.03 -13.66 -4.83
C THR A 120 2.25 -12.93 -4.35
N LEU A 121 2.42 -12.83 -3.04
CA LEU A 121 3.65 -12.34 -2.40
C LEU A 121 4.30 -13.51 -1.68
N GLU A 122 5.58 -13.76 -1.97
CA GLU A 122 6.39 -14.76 -1.27
C GLU A 122 7.56 -14.11 -0.56
N LEU A 123 7.73 -14.50 0.70
CA LEU A 123 8.84 -14.14 1.57
C LEU A 123 9.75 -15.35 1.82
N ALA A 124 10.99 -15.08 2.21
CA ALA A 124 11.96 -16.12 2.56
C ALA A 124 11.52 -16.92 3.81
N ALA A 125 10.87 -16.23 4.76
CA ALA A 125 10.29 -16.77 5.97
C ALA A 125 9.03 -15.98 6.33
N PRO A 126 8.15 -16.48 7.22
CA PRO A 126 7.14 -15.63 7.84
C PRO A 126 7.78 -14.38 8.45
N LEU A 127 7.15 -13.23 8.23
CA LEU A 127 7.62 -11.97 8.79
C LEU A 127 7.09 -11.83 10.21
N ASP A 128 7.98 -11.48 11.14
CA ASP A 128 7.63 -10.98 12.48
C ASP A 128 8.62 -9.85 12.82
N LYS A 129 8.14 -8.62 12.74
CA LYS A 129 8.95 -7.40 12.90
C LYS A 129 8.16 -6.34 13.64
N PRO A 130 8.82 -5.38 14.31
CA PRO A 130 8.16 -4.18 14.80
C PRO A 130 7.36 -3.48 13.69
N MET A 131 6.22 -2.89 14.05
CA MET A 131 5.38 -2.16 13.09
C MET A 131 6.19 -1.06 12.38
N PRO A 132 6.31 -1.10 11.04
CA PRO A 132 7.15 -0.14 10.32
C PRO A 132 6.58 1.29 10.29
N TYR A 133 5.29 1.45 10.60
CA TYR A 133 4.57 2.72 10.49
C TYR A 133 4.15 3.25 11.85
N ASP A 134 4.23 4.57 11.99
CA ASP A 134 3.76 5.27 13.18
C ASP A 134 2.23 5.28 13.17
N ILE A 135 1.65 4.86 14.29
CA ILE A 135 0.24 5.04 14.59
C ILE A 135 0.16 6.09 15.69
N LEU A 136 -0.37 7.28 15.37
CA LEU A 136 -0.47 8.41 16.32
C LEU A 136 0.87 8.85 16.95
N GLY A 137 1.99 8.66 16.23
CA GLY A 137 3.33 9.03 16.73
C GLY A 137 3.96 8.00 17.67
N TYR A 138 3.42 6.78 17.72
CA TYR A 138 3.97 5.63 18.42
C TYR A 138 4.20 4.45 17.46
N HIS A 139 5.11 3.53 17.79
CA HIS A 139 5.35 2.28 17.07
C HIS A 139 4.64 1.12 17.78
N PRO A 140 3.38 0.79 17.43
CA PRO A 140 2.62 -0.23 18.15
C PRO A 140 3.02 -1.64 17.76
N GLY A 141 3.68 -2.35 18.67
CA GLY A 141 3.88 -3.80 18.63
C GLY A 141 4.48 -4.33 17.33
N SER A 142 3.93 -5.44 16.84
CA SER A 142 4.53 -6.22 15.75
C SER A 142 3.58 -6.40 14.57
N LEU A 143 4.16 -6.37 13.37
CA LEU A 143 3.55 -6.81 12.13
C LEU A 143 3.98 -8.25 11.88
N ARG A 144 3.00 -9.17 11.82
CA ARG A 144 3.25 -10.54 11.40
C ARG A 144 2.60 -10.82 10.05
N VAL A 145 3.39 -11.38 9.12
CA VAL A 145 2.93 -11.73 7.77
C VAL A 145 3.29 -13.17 7.46
N SER A 146 2.35 -13.93 6.90
CA SER A 146 2.65 -15.27 6.39
C SER A 146 3.79 -15.25 5.38
N ARG A 147 4.54 -16.35 5.30
CA ARG A 147 5.55 -16.54 4.26
C ARG A 147 4.97 -16.34 2.85
N ARG A 148 3.75 -16.82 2.62
CA ARG A 148 3.02 -16.67 1.37
C ARG A 148 1.71 -15.95 1.64
N LEU A 149 1.41 -14.94 0.84
CA LEU A 149 0.19 -14.16 0.90
C LEU A 149 -0.43 -14.13 -0.51
N VAL A 150 -1.70 -14.52 -0.63
CA VAL A 150 -2.45 -14.44 -1.89
C VAL A 150 -3.59 -13.45 -1.73
N LEU A 151 -3.71 -12.52 -2.69
CA LEU A 151 -4.76 -11.52 -2.71
C LEU A 151 -5.54 -11.54 -4.02
N GLU A 152 -6.86 -11.45 -3.93
CA GLU A 152 -7.71 -11.18 -5.09
C GLU A 152 -7.93 -9.67 -5.25
N GLU A 153 -7.57 -9.14 -6.43
CA GLU A 153 -7.83 -7.76 -6.79
C GLU A 153 -9.20 -7.64 -7.46
N VAL A 154 -10.05 -6.76 -6.92
CA VAL A 154 -11.34 -6.39 -7.50
C VAL A 154 -11.31 -4.91 -7.85
N ARG A 155 -11.76 -4.58 -9.06
CA ARG A 155 -11.91 -3.19 -9.52
C ARG A 155 -13.40 -2.84 -9.55
N PHE A 156 -13.77 -1.82 -8.77
CA PHE A 156 -15.12 -1.27 -8.75
C PHE A 156 -15.25 -0.01 -9.60
N GLY A 157 -14.13 0.58 -10.05
CA GLY A 157 -14.14 1.83 -10.82
C GLY A 157 -14.59 3.01 -9.96
N SER A 158 -15.28 3.97 -10.57
CA SER A 158 -15.81 5.13 -9.84
C SER A 158 -17.04 4.76 -9.02
N GLN A 159 -17.08 5.21 -7.76
CA GLN A 159 -18.16 4.97 -6.82
C GLN A 159 -18.58 6.28 -6.15
N ARG A 160 -19.86 6.40 -5.82
CA ARG A 160 -20.37 7.42 -4.91
C ARG A 160 -20.80 6.74 -3.63
N LEU A 161 -20.17 7.08 -2.52
CA LEU A 161 -20.40 6.43 -1.23
C LEU A 161 -21.03 7.42 -0.26
N ASP A 162 -22.11 7.00 0.38
CA ASP A 162 -22.79 7.80 1.41
C ASP A 162 -22.25 7.45 2.79
N PHE A 163 -22.16 8.46 3.66
CA PHE A 163 -21.73 8.32 5.05
C PHE A 163 -22.40 9.36 5.96
N GLU A 164 -22.33 9.13 7.26
CA GLU A 164 -22.85 10.06 8.27
C GLU A 164 -21.70 10.89 8.84
N ASP A 165 -21.84 12.23 8.76
CA ASP A 165 -21.03 13.21 9.51
C ASP A 165 -21.92 13.78 10.61
N GLY A 166 -21.79 13.23 11.81
CA GLY A 166 -22.61 13.56 12.97
C GLY A 166 -24.10 13.25 12.77
N ARG A 167 -24.90 14.25 12.34
CA ARG A 167 -26.33 14.10 12.02
C ARG A 167 -26.66 14.40 10.56
N GLN A 168 -25.66 14.67 9.73
CA GLN A 168 -25.82 14.98 8.33
C GLN A 168 -25.43 13.78 7.48
N GLN A 169 -26.27 13.45 6.50
CA GLN A 169 -25.90 12.48 5.48
C GLN A 169 -25.10 13.19 4.39
N ARG A 170 -23.89 12.69 4.13
CA ARG A 170 -22.98 13.19 3.10
C ARG A 170 -22.65 12.10 2.10
N SER A 171 -22.07 12.49 0.98
CA SER A 171 -21.63 11.57 -0.06
C SER A 171 -20.26 11.99 -0.59
N VAL A 172 -19.35 11.04 -0.77
CA VAL A 172 -18.05 11.24 -1.42
C VAL A 172 -18.01 10.55 -2.78
N ALA A 173 -17.41 11.21 -3.77
CA ALA A 173 -17.13 10.62 -5.07
C ALA A 173 -15.68 10.11 -5.10
N LEU A 174 -15.52 8.79 -5.25
CA LEU A 174 -14.25 8.11 -5.31
C LEU A 174 -14.02 7.56 -6.72
N ARG A 175 -12.81 7.71 -7.25
CA ARG A 175 -12.40 7.14 -8.54
C ARG A 175 -11.50 5.94 -8.34
N ASP A 176 -11.51 5.03 -9.32
CA ASP A 176 -10.69 3.82 -9.35
C ASP A 176 -10.64 3.05 -8.03
N VAL A 177 -11.80 2.82 -7.43
CA VAL A 177 -11.91 2.03 -6.21
C VAL A 177 -11.45 0.60 -6.49
N ARG A 178 -10.42 0.16 -5.77
CA ARG A 178 -9.89 -1.21 -5.83
C ARG A 178 -9.86 -1.82 -4.44
N LEU A 179 -10.08 -3.12 -4.39
CA LEU A 179 -9.95 -3.95 -3.21
C LEU A 179 -8.98 -5.09 -3.50
N PHE A 180 -8.06 -5.34 -2.57
CA PHE A 180 -7.14 -6.46 -2.55
C PHE A 180 -7.48 -7.31 -1.34
N ALA A 181 -8.29 -8.33 -1.55
CA ALA A 181 -8.76 -9.20 -0.47
C ALA A 181 -7.78 -10.33 -0.23
N ILE A 182 -7.40 -10.57 1.02
CA ILE A 182 -6.49 -11.67 1.37
C ILE A 182 -7.29 -12.97 1.36
N THR A 183 -6.93 -13.90 0.48
CA THR A 183 -7.58 -15.21 0.32
C THR A 183 -6.73 -16.37 0.82
N GLU A 184 -5.41 -16.19 0.92
CA GLU A 184 -4.47 -17.15 1.50
C GLU A 184 -3.40 -16.41 2.32
N GLY A 185 -3.00 -16.98 3.45
CA GLY A 185 -2.03 -16.36 4.37
C GLY A 185 -2.69 -15.39 5.34
N LYS A 186 -1.86 -14.69 6.12
CA LYS A 186 -2.33 -13.75 7.14
C LYS A 186 -1.45 -12.52 7.24
N VAL A 187 -2.08 -11.40 7.57
CA VAL A 187 -1.43 -10.16 8.00
C VAL A 187 -2.05 -9.78 9.34
N LEU A 188 -1.25 -9.84 10.38
CA LEU A 188 -1.62 -9.58 11.76
C LEU A 188 -0.91 -8.33 12.26
N LEU A 189 -1.66 -7.47 12.92
CA LEU A 189 -1.13 -6.34 13.67
C LEU A 189 -1.32 -6.68 15.14
N ASP A 190 -0.23 -6.97 15.83
CA ASP A 190 -0.18 -7.22 17.27
C ASP A 190 0.14 -5.88 17.95
N ALA A 191 -0.78 -5.37 18.75
CA ALA A 191 -0.61 -4.09 19.42
C ALA A 191 -0.09 -4.31 20.84
N ASP A 192 1.04 -3.68 21.17
CA ASP A 192 1.62 -3.84 22.51
C ASP A 192 0.67 -3.32 23.61
N GLY A 193 0.63 -4.03 24.74
CA GLY A 193 -0.25 -3.72 25.87
C GLY A 193 -0.08 -2.32 26.50
N PHE A 194 1.02 -1.62 26.21
CA PHE A 194 1.18 -0.21 26.57
C PHE A 194 0.24 0.72 25.78
N VAL A 195 -0.01 0.39 24.51
CA VAL A 195 -0.95 1.11 23.63
C VAL A 195 -2.38 0.86 24.09
N ASP A 196 -2.70 -0.37 24.46
CA ASP A 196 -3.98 -0.74 25.09
C ASP A 196 -4.26 0.08 26.36
N ALA A 197 -3.22 0.39 27.14
CA ALA A 197 -3.36 1.20 28.35
C ALA A 197 -3.63 2.68 28.06
N LEU A 198 -3.08 3.21 26.96
CA LEU A 198 -3.20 4.63 26.58
C LEU A 198 -4.44 4.95 25.75
N LEU A 199 -4.82 4.07 24.83
CA LEU A 199 -5.91 4.28 23.88
C LEU A 199 -7.17 3.49 24.27
N GLY A 200 -7.14 2.85 25.44
CA GLY A 200 -8.16 1.91 25.90
C GLY A 200 -8.17 0.66 25.02
N ALA A 201 -9.18 -0.20 25.20
CA ALA A 201 -9.39 -1.43 24.42
C ALA A 201 -9.61 -1.20 22.90
N ALA A 202 -9.32 -0.01 22.36
CA ALA A 202 -9.52 0.38 20.96
C ALA A 202 -8.47 -0.19 20.00
N LEU A 203 -7.25 -0.48 20.46
CA LEU A 203 -6.17 -1.09 19.66
C LEU A 203 -5.94 -2.55 20.06
N ASP A 204 -6.99 -3.33 19.87
CA ASP A 204 -6.96 -4.79 19.99
C ASP A 204 -6.23 -5.39 18.77
N ASP A 205 -5.55 -6.53 18.94
CA ASP A 205 -4.89 -7.25 17.84
C ASP A 205 -5.81 -7.31 16.62
N ALA A 206 -5.29 -6.93 15.46
CA ALA A 206 -6.08 -6.81 14.26
C ALA A 206 -5.65 -7.83 13.21
N TRP A 207 -6.61 -8.66 12.80
CA TRP A 207 -6.49 -9.52 11.63
C TRP A 207 -6.92 -8.76 10.38
N THR A 208 -5.99 -8.56 9.45
CA THR A 208 -6.30 -7.86 8.19
C THR A 208 -7.00 -8.79 7.21
N LEU A 209 -8.15 -8.36 6.70
CA LEU A 209 -8.93 -9.05 5.68
C LEU A 209 -8.54 -8.62 4.27
N GLY A 210 -8.09 -7.38 4.11
CA GLY A 210 -7.71 -6.84 2.82
C GLY A 210 -7.38 -5.36 2.88
N PHE A 211 -6.97 -4.85 1.73
CA PHE A 211 -6.58 -3.46 1.54
C PHE A 211 -7.43 -2.84 0.44
N ALA A 212 -7.79 -1.57 0.56
CA ALA A 212 -8.46 -0.85 -0.50
C ALA A 212 -7.71 0.43 -0.85
N THR A 213 -7.86 0.86 -2.10
CA THR A 213 -7.37 2.16 -2.55
C THR A 213 -8.40 2.81 -3.45
N ALA A 214 -8.42 4.14 -3.44
CA ALA A 214 -9.25 4.96 -4.30
C ALA A 214 -8.61 6.33 -4.47
N TRP A 215 -9.11 7.11 -5.43
CA TRP A 215 -8.77 8.52 -5.57
C TRP A 215 -9.94 9.39 -5.13
N GLU A 216 -9.65 10.35 -4.27
CA GLU A 216 -10.52 11.46 -3.89
C GLU A 216 -9.93 12.74 -4.46
N GLY A 217 -10.54 13.29 -5.51
CA GLY A 217 -9.93 14.41 -6.25
C GLY A 217 -8.55 14.02 -6.79
N GLU A 218 -7.50 14.71 -6.33
CA GLU A 218 -6.10 14.45 -6.67
C GLU A 218 -5.36 13.61 -5.63
N SER A 219 -5.99 13.32 -4.49
CA SER A 219 -5.35 12.58 -3.39
C SER A 219 -5.70 11.10 -3.44
N ARG A 220 -4.71 10.24 -3.15
CA ARG A 220 -4.92 8.79 -3.07
C ARG A 220 -5.24 8.37 -1.64
N LEU A 221 -6.34 7.64 -1.49
CA LEU A 221 -6.71 6.96 -0.25
C LEU A 221 -6.11 5.56 -0.21
N GLY A 222 -5.53 5.19 0.93
CA GLY A 222 -5.19 3.82 1.28
C GLY A 222 -5.99 3.39 2.50
N LEU A 223 -6.43 2.14 2.55
CA LEU A 223 -7.26 1.64 3.64
C LEU A 223 -6.89 0.19 3.96
N GLY A 224 -6.62 -0.10 5.23
CA GLY A 224 -6.62 -1.46 5.77
C GLY A 224 -7.99 -1.80 6.37
N VAL A 225 -8.53 -2.98 6.07
CA VAL A 225 -9.79 -3.47 6.63
C VAL A 225 -9.51 -4.73 7.45
N SER A 226 -9.82 -4.67 8.75
CA SER A 226 -9.42 -5.70 9.72
C SER A 226 -10.54 -6.09 10.70
N LEU A 227 -10.28 -7.15 11.48
CA LEU A 227 -11.11 -7.63 12.59
C LEU A 227 -10.28 -7.76 13.88
N GLY A 228 -10.83 -7.33 15.01
CA GLY A 228 -10.25 -7.53 16.35
C GLY A 228 -10.57 -8.91 16.96
N ARG A 229 -10.06 -9.18 18.18
CA ARG A 229 -10.21 -10.45 18.93
C ARG A 229 -11.65 -10.91 19.17
N LYS A 230 -12.62 -9.98 19.12
CA LYS A 230 -14.06 -10.24 19.29
C LYS A 230 -14.87 -10.05 18.01
N GLY A 231 -14.23 -10.11 16.85
CA GLY A 231 -14.87 -9.81 15.55
C GLY A 231 -15.22 -8.32 15.39
N ARG A 232 -14.71 -7.45 16.27
CA ARG A 232 -14.89 -5.99 16.13
C ARG A 232 -14.31 -5.55 14.80
N ARG A 233 -15.08 -4.77 14.05
CA ARG A 233 -14.64 -4.17 12.79
C ARG A 233 -13.63 -3.06 13.09
N ILE A 234 -12.41 -3.20 12.55
CA ILE A 234 -11.34 -2.21 12.66
C ILE A 234 -10.93 -1.77 11.26
N PHE A 235 -10.65 -0.49 11.06
CA PHE A 235 -10.03 -0.01 9.83
C PHE A 235 -9.05 1.11 10.14
N GLY A 236 -8.06 1.28 9.28
CA GLY A 236 -7.08 2.35 9.35
C GLY A 236 -6.84 2.93 7.98
N GLU A 237 -6.88 4.25 7.87
CA GLU A 237 -6.49 4.94 6.64
C GLU A 237 -4.97 5.02 6.58
N PHE A 238 -4.39 4.71 5.43
CA PHE A 238 -2.97 4.90 5.16
C PHE A 238 -2.78 6.17 4.35
N ASP A 239 -2.08 7.14 4.93
CA ASP A 239 -1.64 8.34 4.27
C ASP A 239 -0.33 8.04 3.53
N PHE A 240 -0.43 7.86 2.20
CA PHE A 240 0.71 7.53 1.35
C PHE A 240 1.78 8.63 1.27
N VAL A 241 1.38 9.90 1.47
CA VAL A 241 2.29 11.06 1.39
C VAL A 241 3.15 11.12 2.65
N ASN A 242 2.49 11.03 3.81
CA ASN A 242 3.14 11.15 5.09
C ASN A 242 3.69 9.83 5.64
N ASP A 243 3.30 8.71 5.02
CA ASP A 243 3.70 7.35 5.41
C ASP A 243 3.26 7.00 6.85
N LYS A 244 1.97 7.27 7.11
CA LYS A 244 1.34 7.16 8.43
C LYS A 244 0.01 6.44 8.35
N VAL A 245 -0.32 5.70 9.42
CA VAL A 245 -1.65 5.14 9.60
C VAL A 245 -2.46 6.07 10.50
N LEU A 246 -3.63 6.50 10.03
CA LEU A 246 -4.61 7.25 10.81
C LEU A 246 -5.65 6.27 11.38
N PRO A 247 -5.67 6.03 12.71
CA PRO A 247 -6.71 5.22 13.34
C PRO A 247 -8.08 5.83 13.10
N ASN A 248 -9.05 5.00 12.71
CA ASN A 248 -10.39 5.41 12.33
C ASN A 248 -10.49 6.28 11.06
N GLY A 249 -9.35 6.67 10.48
CA GLY A 249 -9.27 7.44 9.23
C GLY A 249 -10.11 8.72 9.21
N ARG A 250 -10.26 9.28 8.01
CA ARG A 250 -11.28 10.27 7.69
C ARG A 250 -12.63 9.61 7.38
N GLU A 251 -13.68 10.41 7.27
CA GLU A 251 -15.05 9.92 7.06
C GLU A 251 -15.19 9.15 5.73
N GLU A 252 -14.45 9.57 4.71
CA GLU A 252 -14.39 8.92 3.40
C GLU A 252 -13.77 7.52 3.47
N ALA A 253 -12.75 7.35 4.32
CA ALA A 253 -12.13 6.07 4.58
C ALA A 253 -13.10 5.11 5.31
N SER A 254 -13.93 5.65 6.22
CA SER A 254 -15.02 4.90 6.87
C SER A 254 -16.09 4.46 5.86
N ALA A 255 -16.49 5.34 4.95
CA ALA A 255 -17.42 5.04 3.86
C ALA A 255 -16.88 3.92 2.96
N LEU A 256 -15.60 4.03 2.56
CA LEU A 256 -14.91 3.02 1.75
C LEU A 256 -14.78 1.68 2.49
N SER A 257 -14.46 1.69 3.78
CA SER A 257 -14.41 0.50 4.64
C SER A 257 -15.75 -0.22 4.67
N SER A 258 -16.83 0.52 4.89
CA SER A 258 -18.20 -0.01 4.90
C SER A 258 -18.59 -0.60 3.55
N PHE A 259 -18.21 0.05 2.44
CA PHE A 259 -18.42 -0.45 1.10
C PHE A 259 -17.68 -1.77 0.85
N CYS A 260 -16.36 -1.81 1.13
CA CYS A 260 -15.49 -2.96 0.88
C CYS A 260 -15.83 -4.17 1.76
N ARG A 261 -16.28 -3.94 3.00
CA ARG A 261 -16.69 -5.02 3.93
C ARG A 261 -17.81 -5.88 3.36
N ARG A 262 -18.73 -5.32 2.59
CA ARG A 262 -19.79 -6.11 1.94
C ARG A 262 -19.25 -7.12 0.93
N TRP A 263 -18.01 -6.96 0.47
CA TRP A 263 -17.33 -7.90 -0.39
C TRP A 263 -16.49 -8.88 0.43
N LEU A 264 -15.69 -8.38 1.38
CA LEU A 264 -14.84 -9.20 2.25
C LEU A 264 -15.63 -10.14 3.17
N GLU A 265 -16.81 -9.73 3.64
CA GLU A 265 -17.66 -10.52 4.53
C GLU A 265 -18.66 -11.43 3.79
N ARG A 266 -18.69 -11.44 2.45
CA ARG A 266 -19.55 -12.39 1.70
C ARG A 266 -19.13 -13.84 1.93
N GLU A 267 -17.87 -14.07 2.26
CA GLU A 267 -17.30 -15.38 2.58
C GLU A 267 -17.16 -15.61 4.10
N ARG A 268 -18.17 -15.21 4.88
CA ARG A 268 -18.22 -15.26 6.37
C ARG A 268 -17.77 -16.59 7.01
N ASP A 269 -17.79 -17.69 6.26
CA ASP A 269 -17.34 -19.01 6.73
C ASP A 269 -15.81 -19.16 6.81
N ARG A 270 -15.04 -18.16 6.34
CA ARG A 270 -13.56 -18.13 6.37
C ARG A 270 -12.97 -17.24 7.47
N LEU A 271 -13.76 -16.86 8.48
CA LEU A 271 -13.18 -16.18 9.64
C LEU A 271 -12.03 -17.04 10.21
N PRO A 272 -10.82 -16.48 10.40
CA PRO A 272 -9.68 -17.24 10.84
C PRO A 272 -9.96 -17.87 12.21
N ALA A 273 -9.71 -19.17 12.37
CA ALA A 273 -9.85 -19.90 13.64
C ALA A 273 -8.86 -19.46 14.75
N VAL A 274 -8.23 -18.29 14.62
CA VAL A 274 -6.89 -17.97 15.16
C VAL A 274 -6.95 -17.17 16.46
N TRP A 275 -8.04 -17.29 17.22
CA TRP A 275 -8.09 -16.78 18.60
C TRP A 275 -8.16 -17.90 19.64
N VAL A 276 -7.87 -19.14 19.23
CA VAL A 276 -7.98 -20.35 20.08
C VAL A 276 -6.63 -21.07 20.27
N GLU A 277 -5.51 -20.42 19.94
CA GLU A 277 -4.18 -20.90 20.41
C GLU A 277 -3.82 -20.26 21.74
#